data_AF-A0A934SB96-F1
#
_entry.id   AF-A0A934SB96-F1
#
_cell.length_a   1.000
_cell.length_b   1.000
_cell.length_c   1.000
_cell.angle_alpha   90.00
_cell.angle_beta   90.00
_cell.angle_gamma   90.00
#
_symmetry.space_group_name_H-M   'P 1'
#
loop_
_entity.id
_entity.type
_entity.pdbx_description
1 polymer ?
#
loop_
_entity_poly.entity_id
_entity_poly.type
_entity_poly.pdbx_seq_one_letter_code
_entity_poly.pdbx_strand_id
1 'polypeptide(L)' 'SGTSGRPTTPITKVGSTHLRRALFMPAMTARNNNPLLKTFADRLQENGKKPKQIIIGIMRKLLHQIYGILKSGEPYNP' A
#
# COMPACT_ATOMS: atom_id res chain seq x y z
N SER A 1 26.02 -10.48 -26.32
CA SER A 1 25.84 -9.79 -25.02
C SER A 1 24.43 -10.02 -24.52
N GLY A 2 24.24 -11.01 -23.65
CA GLY A 2 22.92 -11.34 -23.08
C GLY A 2 22.67 -10.52 -21.84
N THR A 3 21.76 -9.54 -21.91
CA THR A 3 21.27 -8.86 -20.71
C THR A 3 20.24 -9.74 -20.02
N SER A 4 20.67 -10.51 -19.02
CA SER A 4 19.74 -11.21 -18.11
C SER A 4 18.99 -10.17 -17.28
N GLY A 5 17.86 -9.70 -17.80
CA GLY A 5 16.95 -8.83 -17.07
C GLY A 5 16.46 -9.55 -15.81
N ARG A 6 16.84 -9.03 -14.65
CA ARG A 6 16.48 -9.58 -13.33
C ARG A 6 14.96 -9.83 -13.28
N PRO A 7 14.47 -11.05 -12.99
CA PRO A 7 13.03 -11.33 -13.00
C PRO A 7 12.33 -10.48 -11.93
N THR A 8 11.39 -9.63 -12.35
CA THR A 8 10.58 -8.87 -11.39
C THR A 8 9.59 -9.82 -10.74
N THR A 9 9.67 -9.98 -9.43
CA THR A 9 8.68 -10.78 -8.69
C THR A 9 7.31 -10.10 -8.77
N PRO A 10 6.27 -10.79 -9.27
CA PRO A 10 4.92 -10.25 -9.28
C PRO A 10 4.41 -10.11 -7.85
N ILE A 11 3.38 -9.29 -7.68
CA ILE A 11 2.61 -9.25 -6.43
C ILE A 11 2.08 -10.66 -6.17
N THR A 12 2.15 -11.12 -4.93
CA THR A 12 1.57 -12.40 -4.54
C THR A 12 0.11 -12.50 -5.01
N LYS A 13 -0.26 -13.66 -5.56
CA LYS A 13 -1.64 -13.98 -5.94
C LYS A 13 -2.54 -14.16 -4.71
N VAL A 14 -1.95 -14.25 -3.52
CA VAL A 14 -2.66 -14.41 -2.24
C VAL A 14 -3.42 -13.13 -1.89
N GLY A 15 -4.60 -13.30 -1.28
CA GLY A 15 -5.50 -12.23 -0.84
C GLY A 15 -6.60 -11.87 -1.84
N SER A 16 -7.57 -11.07 -1.39
CA SER A 16 -8.74 -10.72 -2.20
C SER A 16 -8.42 -9.73 -3.32
N THR A 17 -8.65 -10.15 -4.57
CA THR A 17 -8.57 -9.28 -5.76
C THR A 17 -9.58 -8.14 -5.69
N HIS A 18 -10.76 -8.39 -5.11
CA HIS A 18 -11.80 -7.37 -4.94
C HIS A 18 -11.31 -6.25 -4.02
N LEU A 19 -10.77 -6.58 -2.84
CA LEU A 19 -10.21 -5.58 -1.92
C LEU A 19 -9.04 -4.81 -2.54
N ARG A 20 -8.19 -5.49 -3.31
CA ARG A 20 -7.08 -4.85 -4.00
C ARG A 20 -7.57 -3.81 -5.03
N ARG A 21 -8.62 -4.12 -5.78
CA ARG A 21 -9.23 -3.16 -6.73
C ARG A 21 -9.90 -2.01 -5.98
N ALA A 22 -10.67 -2.30 -4.95
CA ALA A 22 -11.38 -1.30 -4.15
C ALA A 22 -10.43 -0.33 -3.44
N LEU A 23 -9.30 -0.80 -2.92
CA LEU A 23 -8.36 0.01 -2.14
C LEU A 23 -7.32 0.75 -2.98
N PHE A 24 -7.23 0.50 -4.30
CA PHE A 24 -6.20 1.13 -5.13
C PHE A 24 -6.38 2.65 -5.23
N MET A 25 -7.57 3.11 -5.62
CA MET A 25 -7.88 4.55 -5.70
C MET A 25 -7.83 5.24 -4.34
N PRO A 26 -8.42 4.68 -3.25
CA PRO A 26 -8.23 5.22 -1.91
C PRO A 26 -6.76 5.36 -1.49
N ALA A 27 -5.91 4.38 -1.80
CA ALA A 27 -4.49 4.46 -1.47
C ALA A 27 -3.76 5.56 -2.25
N MET A 28 -4.12 5.80 -3.52
CA MET A 28 -3.56 6.91 -4.29
C MET A 28 -3.94 8.27 -3.70
N THR A 29 -5.22 8.46 -3.35
CA THR A 29 -5.70 9.71 -2.74
C THR A 29 -5.11 9.91 -1.35
N ALA A 30 -5.06 8.85 -0.55
CA ALA A 30 -4.56 8.90 0.83
C ALA A 30 -3.07 9.26 0.89
N ARG A 31 -2.26 8.84 -0.10
CA ARG A 31 -0.87 9.27 -0.24
C ARG A 31 -0.72 10.79 -0.29
N ASN A 32 -1.63 11.48 -0.97
CA ASN A 32 -1.54 12.92 -1.20
C ASN A 32 -2.16 13.73 -0.06
N ASN A 33 -3.26 13.25 0.52
CA ASN A 33 -4.07 14.01 1.45
C ASN A 33 -3.81 13.67 2.93
N ASN A 34 -3.28 12.48 3.24
CA ASN A 34 -3.01 12.07 4.62
C ASN A 34 -1.51 12.21 4.96
N PRO A 35 -1.11 13.13 5.86
CA PRO A 35 0.28 13.35 6.22
C PRO A 35 1.01 12.09 6.71
N LEU A 36 0.35 11.24 7.50
CA LEU A 36 0.96 10.02 8.04
C LEU A 36 1.27 9.00 6.94
N LEU A 37 0.39 8.91 5.95
CA LEU A 37 0.58 8.01 4.81
C LEU A 37 1.55 8.59 3.79
N LYS A 38 1.64 9.93 3.67
CA LYS A 38 2.68 10.61 2.90
C LYS A 38 4.06 10.31 3.47
N THR A 39 4.27 10.54 4.77
CA THR A 39 5.55 10.22 5.43
C THR A 39 5.91 8.75 5.29
N PHE A 40 4.93 7.85 5.38
CA PHE A 40 5.14 6.43 5.14
C PHE A 40 5.55 6.13 3.68
N ALA A 41 4.92 6.80 2.71
CA ALA A 41 5.23 6.67 1.29
C ALA A 41 6.65 7.19 0.98
N ASP A 42 7.02 8.33 1.53
CA ASP A 42 8.32 8.96 1.35
C ASP A 42 9.42 8.06 1.89
N ARG A 43 9.24 7.50 3.10
CA ARG A 43 10.15 6.49 3.65
C ARG A 43 10.30 5.27 2.75
N LEU A 44 9.22 4.79 2.12
CA LEU A 44 9.32 3.67 1.18
C LEU A 44 10.06 4.07 -0.11
N GLN A 45 9.88 5.30 -0.56
CA GLN A 45 10.57 5.85 -1.73
C GLN A 45 12.08 5.98 -1.48
N GLU A 46 12.48 6.49 -0.32
CA GLU A 46 13.88 6.55 0.14
C GLU A 46 14.53 5.16 0.20
N ASN A 47 13.76 4.14 0.59
CA ASN A 47 14.18 2.74 0.57
C ASN A 47 14.24 2.11 -0.84
N GLY A 48 14.15 2.92 -1.91
CA GLY A 48 14.26 2.49 -3.29
C GLY A 48 13.07 1.66 -3.80
N LYS A 49 11.91 1.72 -3.12
CA LYS A 49 10.73 0.98 -3.57
C LYS A 49 10.13 1.62 -4.82
N LYS A 50 9.70 0.78 -5.76
CA LYS A 50 9.04 1.24 -6.99
C LYS A 50 7.68 1.90 -6.65
N PRO A 51 7.20 2.87 -7.43
CA PRO A 51 5.93 3.56 -7.16
C PRO A 51 4.75 2.60 -6.90
N LYS A 52 4.64 1.53 -7.70
CA LYS A 52 3.60 0.51 -7.52
C LYS A 52 3.72 -0.22 -6.17
N GLN A 53 4.94 -0.50 -5.71
CA GLN A 53 5.17 -1.14 -4.40
C GLN A 53 4.79 -0.21 -3.24
N ILE A 54 5.02 1.10 -3.40
CA ILE A 54 4.60 2.10 -2.42
C ILE A 54 3.09 2.09 -2.27
N ILE A 55 2.33 2.16 -3.38
CA ILE A 55 0.86 2.10 -3.35
C ILE A 55 0.37 0.82 -2.66
N ILE A 56 0.96 -0.34 -2.96
CA ILE A 56 0.60 -1.61 -2.30
C ILE A 56 0.88 -1.57 -0.79
N GLY A 57 1.99 -0.94 -0.38
CA GLY A 57 2.31 -0.72 1.03
C GLY A 57 1.26 0.13 1.72
N ILE A 58 0.81 1.21 1.08
CA ILE A 58 -0.26 2.08 1.59
C ILE A 58 -1.57 1.29 1.69
N MET A 59 -1.95 0.52 0.67
CA MET A 59 -3.14 -0.34 0.70
C MET A 59 -3.14 -1.30 1.88
N ARG A 60 -1.99 -1.93 2.17
CA ARG A 60 -1.84 -2.82 3.34
C ARG A 60 -2.05 -2.05 4.64
N LYS A 61 -1.50 -0.85 4.75
CA LYS A 61 -1.62 -0.01 5.95
C LYS A 61 -3.06 0.48 6.15
N LEU A 62 -3.78 0.82 5.08
CA LEU A 62 -5.21 1.15 5.13
C LEU A 62 -6.05 -0.05 5.56
N LEU A 63 -5.78 -1.23 4.99
CA LEU A 63 -6.50 -2.45 5.34
C LEU A 63 -6.35 -2.79 6.83
N HIS A 64 -5.15 -2.62 7.39
CA HIS A 64 -4.93 -2.83 8.83
C HIS A 64 -5.67 -1.81 9.69
N GLN A 65 -5.76 -0.55 9.28
CA GLN A 65 -6.54 0.46 10.00
C GLN A 65 -8.03 0.10 9.98
N ILE A 66 -8.59 -0.20 8.81
CA ILE A 66 -9.99 -0.62 8.65
C ILE A 66 -10.28 -1.85 9.52
N TYR A 67 -9.42 -2.86 9.46
CA TYR A 67 -9.57 -4.06 10.28
C TYR A 67 -9.50 -3.76 11.78
N GLY A 68 -8.59 -2.88 12.20
CA GLY A 68 -8.46 -2.45 13.60
C GLY A 68 -9.71 -1.74 14.12
N ILE A 69 -10.26 -0.82 13.33
CA ILE A 69 -11.51 -0.08 13.63
C ILE A 69 -12.68 -1.07 13.74
N LEU A 70 -12.85 -1.94 12.74
CA LEU A 70 -13.94 -2.91 12.73
C LEU A 70 -13.84 -3.91 13.88
N LYS A 71 -12.62 -4.27 14.29
CA LYS A 71 -12.40 -5.23 15.39
C LYS A 71 -12.57 -4.59 16.76
N SER A 72 -12.11 -3.36 16.96
CA SER A 72 -12.20 -2.64 18.24
C SER A 72 -13.58 -2.01 18.46
N GLY A 73 -14.29 -1.66 17.39
CA GLY A 73 -15.50 -0.85 17.47
C GLY A 73 -15.23 0.61 17.80
N GLU A 74 -13.96 1.02 17.92
CA GLU A 74 -13.57 2.38 18.22
C GLU A 74 -13.35 3.20 16.94
N PRO A 75 -13.72 4.49 16.92
CA PRO A 75 -13.42 5.37 15.81
C PRO A 75 -11.93 5.45 15.51
N TYR A 76 -11.59 5.72 14.24
CA TYR A 76 -10.21 5.97 13.85
C TYR A 76 -9.61 7.16 14.60
N ASN A 77 -8.50 6.93 15.31
CA ASN A 77 -7.68 7.97 15.92
C ASN A 77 -6.29 7.97 15.24
N PRO A 78 -5.97 8.98 14.41
CA PRO A 78 -4.75 9.03 13.61
C PRO A 78 -3.45 9.15 14.40
#